data_AF-J9UXH9-F1
#
_entry.id   AF-J9UXH9-F1
#
_cell.length_a   1.000
_cell.length_b   1.000
_cell.length_c   1.000
_cell.angle_alpha   90.00
_cell.angle_beta   90.00
_cell.angle_gamma   90.00
#
_symmetry.space_group_name_H-M   'P 1'
#
loop_
_entity.id
_entity.type
_entity.pdbx_description
1 polymer ?
#
loop_
_entity_poly.entity_id
_entity_poly.type
_entity_poly.pdbx_seq_one_letter_code
_entity_poly.pdbx_strand_id
1 'polypeptide(L)'
;MKKLQYLLVCILIFTIVACSSKNNDITNPISNANLNDNNGNNSKIITTSYTIHGIDEKYNGSWKFFNADDNGNIPVDITIKDGGVSGLVISNGQSQNAVSFTKDHIYSTPTPEENQYYDRYFGYIISEGAWVGEIHFPTYDDETVGYVYVTNKNTSEIIIGMINKDASVKDGIDNDKFYGTYIVNDNGKERKLEIKVDFLTYSENGEVKVKVPSKFFTGMVGDNFKGYSVLEGILYSGIWINSDNNTWTPSKGLYFEYYDYNNKLEIQLKEDGTPISAKYNKKTTTISPDNLLYTK
;
A
#
# COMPACT_ATOMS: atom_id res chain seq x y z
N MET A 1 56.75 -3.66 -23.12
CA MET A 1 55.48 -3.40 -23.85
C MET A 1 54.49 -4.53 -23.59
N LYS A 2 53.70 -4.47 -22.51
CA LYS A 2 52.49 -5.31 -22.26
C LYS A 2 51.70 -4.69 -21.09
N LYS A 3 51.06 -3.53 -21.29
CA LYS A 3 50.12 -2.91 -20.31
C LYS A 3 49.04 -2.04 -20.97
N LEU A 4 48.66 -2.34 -22.22
CA LEU A 4 47.69 -1.55 -22.97
C LEU A 4 46.74 -2.42 -23.78
N GLN A 5 46.10 -3.41 -23.16
CA GLN A 5 45.05 -4.22 -23.83
C GLN A 5 43.87 -4.63 -22.92
N TYR A 6 43.70 -4.01 -21.76
CA TYR A 6 42.53 -4.27 -20.88
C TYR A 6 41.67 -3.03 -20.59
N LEU A 7 41.85 -1.95 -21.35
CA LEU A 7 41.09 -0.71 -21.21
C LEU A 7 40.36 -0.35 -22.50
N LEU A 8 39.67 -1.32 -23.12
CA LEU A 8 38.85 -1.05 -24.31
C LEU A 8 37.66 -2.01 -24.53
N VAL A 9 37.29 -2.80 -23.50
CA VAL A 9 36.09 -3.66 -23.55
C VAL A 9 35.00 -3.23 -22.54
N CYS A 10 35.28 -2.30 -21.63
CA CYS A 10 34.28 -1.82 -20.66
C CYS A 10 33.58 -0.51 -21.04
N ILE A 11 33.84 0.07 -22.22
CA ILE A 11 33.27 1.37 -22.64
C ILE A 11 32.24 1.21 -23.78
N LEU A 12 31.76 -0.01 -24.04
CA LEU A 12 30.84 -0.27 -25.16
C LEU A 12 29.47 -0.84 -24.76
N ILE A 13 29.03 -0.64 -23.51
CA ILE A 13 27.67 -1.01 -23.04
C ILE A 13 26.90 0.18 -22.42
N PHE A 14 27.44 1.41 -22.42
CA PHE A 14 26.78 2.56 -21.78
C PHE A 14 26.29 3.68 -22.71
N THR A 15 26.18 3.45 -24.02
CA THR A 15 25.61 4.45 -24.94
C THR A 15 24.58 3.84 -25.86
N ILE A 16 23.32 3.88 -25.40
CA ILE A 16 21.99 3.91 -26.03
C ILE A 16 21.08 3.62 -24.81
N VAL A 17 20.51 4.59 -24.08
CA VAL A 17 19.42 5.50 -24.49
C VAL A 17 19.48 6.75 -23.60
N ALA A 18 19.80 7.90 -24.19
CA ALA A 18 19.46 9.20 -23.62
C ALA A 18 19.04 10.13 -24.76
N CYS A 19 17.76 10.08 -25.11
CA CYS A 19 16.96 11.21 -25.57
C CYS A 19 15.52 10.73 -25.79
N SER A 20 14.72 10.74 -24.72
CA SER A 20 13.39 11.34 -24.81
C SER A 20 13.02 11.86 -23.43
N SER A 21 12.89 13.16 -23.29
CA SER A 21 12.12 13.76 -22.22
C SER A 21 10.70 13.18 -22.26
N LYS A 22 10.38 12.33 -21.29
CA LYS A 22 9.01 11.96 -20.96
C LYS A 22 8.84 12.20 -19.47
N ASN A 23 7.80 12.94 -19.11
CA ASN A 23 7.34 13.15 -17.75
C ASN A 23 7.42 11.86 -16.95
N ASN A 24 7.99 11.92 -15.75
CA ASN A 24 7.79 10.88 -14.73
C ASN A 24 6.38 11.05 -14.15
N ASP A 25 5.36 10.80 -14.97
CA ASP A 25 4.02 10.45 -14.52
C ASP A 25 3.98 8.92 -14.49
N ILE A 26 4.30 8.34 -13.34
CA ILE A 26 3.98 6.93 -13.08
C ILE A 26 2.44 6.88 -13.01
N THR A 27 1.85 6.49 -14.14
CA THR A 27 0.42 6.42 -14.37
C THR A 27 -0.07 5.02 -14.05
N ASN A 28 -1.21 4.97 -13.36
CA ASN A 28 -2.04 3.79 -13.11
C ASN A 28 -2.23 2.89 -14.34
N PRO A 29 -2.71 1.64 -14.14
CA PRO A 29 -3.30 0.88 -15.22
C PRO A 29 -4.43 1.65 -15.92
N ILE A 30 -4.07 2.09 -17.13
CA ILE A 30 -4.82 2.23 -18.39
C ILE A 30 -6.08 3.10 -18.42
N SER A 31 -5.95 4.26 -19.08
CA SER A 31 -7.05 4.91 -19.79
C SER A 31 -7.04 4.49 -21.26
N ASN A 32 -7.96 3.63 -21.68
CA ASN A 32 -8.39 3.55 -23.08
C ASN A 32 -9.78 4.18 -23.21
N ALA A 33 -9.80 5.48 -23.48
CA ALA A 33 -10.89 6.16 -24.19
C ALA A 33 -10.45 7.58 -24.60
N ASN A 34 -9.78 7.72 -25.75
CA ASN A 34 -9.73 8.98 -26.47
C ASN A 34 -11.02 9.10 -27.30
N LEU A 35 -11.91 10.03 -26.97
CA LEU A 35 -12.88 10.60 -27.93
C LEU A 35 -13.17 12.06 -27.55
N ASN A 36 -12.31 12.96 -28.03
CA ASN A 36 -12.74 14.30 -28.40
C ASN A 36 -12.53 14.40 -29.91
N ASP A 37 -13.60 14.15 -30.67
CA ASP A 37 -13.71 14.62 -32.04
C ASP A 37 -14.39 16.00 -32.00
N ASN A 38 -13.87 16.92 -32.80
CA ASN A 38 -14.26 18.33 -32.81
C ASN A 38 -15.64 18.52 -33.48
N ASN A 39 -16.75 18.17 -32.81
CA ASN A 39 -18.08 18.74 -33.10
C ASN A 39 -19.18 18.29 -32.12
N GLY A 40 -19.34 19.04 -31.03
CA GLY A 40 -20.64 19.65 -30.69
C GLY A 40 -21.83 18.82 -30.19
N ASN A 41 -21.79 17.50 -30.02
CA ASN A 41 -22.90 16.76 -29.35
C ASN A 41 -22.43 15.43 -28.73
N ASN A 42 -21.85 15.50 -27.52
CA ASN A 42 -21.39 14.31 -26.78
C ASN A 42 -22.43 13.85 -25.74
N SER A 43 -23.29 12.90 -26.11
CA SER A 43 -23.84 11.98 -25.11
C SER A 43 -22.73 10.99 -24.75
N LYS A 44 -22.04 11.25 -23.63
CA LYS A 44 -20.93 10.43 -23.14
C LYS A 44 -21.45 9.02 -22.82
N ILE A 45 -21.18 8.04 -23.68
CA ILE A 45 -21.41 6.63 -23.36
C ILE A 45 -20.40 6.26 -22.28
N ILE A 46 -20.88 6.07 -21.06
CA ILE A 46 -20.07 5.59 -19.94
C ILE A 46 -19.97 4.06 -20.09
N THR A 47 -18.97 3.57 -20.82
CA THR A 47 -18.65 2.13 -20.85
C THR A 47 -18.06 1.72 -19.50
N THR A 48 -18.58 0.64 -18.89
CA THR A 48 -17.99 0.06 -17.68
C THR A 48 -16.75 -0.73 -18.03
N SER A 49 -15.61 -0.42 -17.40
CA SER A 49 -14.39 -1.23 -17.51
C SER A 49 -14.39 -2.43 -16.56
N TYR A 50 -15.31 -2.50 -15.60
CA TYR A 50 -15.34 -3.52 -14.56
C TYR A 50 -16.50 -4.50 -14.75
N THR A 51 -16.25 -5.77 -14.44
CA THR A 51 -17.24 -6.85 -14.40
C THR A 51 -17.17 -7.60 -13.07
N ILE A 52 -18.25 -8.30 -12.72
CA ILE A 52 -18.26 -9.18 -11.55
C ILE A 52 -17.29 -10.33 -11.84
N HIS A 53 -16.26 -10.45 -10.99
CA HIS A 53 -15.24 -11.48 -11.12
C HIS A 53 -15.15 -12.33 -9.85
N GLY A 54 -15.35 -11.70 -8.68
CA GLY A 54 -14.97 -12.29 -7.40
C GLY A 54 -13.44 -12.33 -7.23
N ILE A 55 -13.01 -12.63 -6.02
CA ILE A 55 -11.60 -12.90 -5.70
C ILE A 55 -11.20 -14.24 -6.36
N ASP A 56 -10.02 -14.30 -6.97
CA ASP A 56 -9.52 -15.50 -7.64
C ASP A 56 -9.35 -16.67 -6.64
N GLU A 57 -9.64 -17.89 -7.09
CA GLU A 57 -9.62 -19.11 -6.27
C GLU A 57 -8.24 -19.40 -5.67
N LYS A 58 -7.14 -18.91 -6.26
CA LYS A 58 -5.79 -19.06 -5.69
C LYS A 58 -5.64 -18.40 -4.31
N TYR A 59 -6.51 -17.43 -3.99
CA TYR A 59 -6.56 -16.76 -2.69
C TYR A 59 -7.50 -17.43 -1.69
N ASN A 60 -8.23 -18.48 -2.09
CA ASN A 60 -9.14 -19.19 -1.19
C ASN A 60 -8.40 -19.74 0.05
N GLY A 61 -9.07 -19.66 1.20
CA GLY A 61 -8.58 -20.19 2.46
C GLY A 61 -8.81 -19.25 3.64
N SER A 62 -8.23 -19.64 4.78
CA SER A 62 -8.19 -18.83 5.99
C SER A 62 -7.05 -17.83 5.91
N TRP A 63 -7.36 -16.56 6.16
CA TRP A 63 -6.40 -15.47 6.30
C TRP A 63 -6.59 -14.80 7.65
N LYS A 64 -5.63 -13.97 8.04
CA LYS A 64 -5.76 -13.10 9.21
C LYS A 64 -5.89 -11.66 8.78
N PHE A 65 -6.88 -10.94 9.32
CA PHE A 65 -7.03 -9.50 9.17
C PHE A 65 -6.50 -8.78 10.41
N PHE A 66 -5.64 -7.80 10.16
CA PHE A 66 -5.03 -6.94 11.16
C PHE A 66 -5.55 -5.53 10.94
N ASN A 67 -6.50 -5.16 11.80
CA ASN A 67 -7.20 -3.89 11.73
C ASN A 67 -6.22 -2.70 11.94
N ALA A 68 -6.51 -1.52 11.40
CA ALA A 68 -5.67 -0.33 11.64
C ALA A 68 -5.97 0.39 12.97
N ASP A 69 -6.90 -0.13 13.77
CA ASP A 69 -7.33 0.45 15.04
C ASP A 69 -6.43 0.03 16.22
N ASP A 70 -6.85 0.33 17.45
CA ASP A 70 -6.11 -0.09 18.66
C ASP A 70 -6.14 -1.61 18.92
N ASN A 71 -6.99 -2.37 18.24
CA ASN A 71 -7.11 -3.83 18.35
C ASN A 71 -6.35 -4.59 17.25
N GLY A 72 -5.79 -3.88 16.27
CA GLY A 72 -5.07 -4.39 15.10
C GLY A 72 -3.99 -5.45 15.29
N ASN A 73 -3.44 -5.62 16.51
CA ASN A 73 -2.44 -6.68 16.78
C ASN A 73 -3.04 -8.02 17.17
N ILE A 74 -4.35 -8.03 17.44
CA ILE A 74 -5.13 -9.23 17.62
C ILE A 74 -5.69 -9.56 16.24
N PRO A 75 -5.10 -10.52 15.52
CA PRO A 75 -5.58 -10.86 14.20
C PRO A 75 -6.98 -11.46 14.30
N VAL A 76 -7.87 -11.04 13.40
CA VAL A 76 -9.20 -11.62 13.24
C VAL A 76 -9.14 -12.64 12.10
N ASP A 77 -9.81 -13.77 12.28
CA ASP A 77 -9.96 -14.75 11.21
C ASP A 77 -10.86 -14.20 10.10
N ILE A 78 -10.35 -14.22 8.88
CA ILE A 78 -11.15 -13.97 7.68
C ILE A 78 -11.10 -15.19 6.77
N THR A 79 -12.16 -15.40 6.01
CA THR A 79 -12.23 -16.49 5.05
C THR A 79 -12.47 -15.92 3.66
N ILE A 80 -11.63 -16.34 2.72
CA ILE A 80 -11.81 -16.10 1.29
C ILE A 80 -12.30 -17.39 0.67
N LYS A 81 -13.46 -17.33 0.03
CA LYS A 81 -14.11 -18.49 -0.55
C LYS A 81 -15.16 -18.08 -1.57
N ASP A 82 -15.29 -18.87 -2.63
CA ASP A 82 -16.34 -18.72 -3.65
C ASP A 82 -16.36 -17.32 -4.27
N GLY A 83 -15.20 -16.67 -4.36
CA GLY A 83 -15.02 -15.31 -4.86
C GLY A 83 -15.40 -14.19 -3.89
N GLY A 84 -15.82 -14.50 -2.67
CA GLY A 84 -16.12 -13.55 -1.60
C GLY A 84 -15.07 -13.49 -0.49
N VAL A 85 -15.28 -12.56 0.45
CA VAL A 85 -14.48 -12.40 1.68
C VAL A 85 -15.39 -12.17 2.88
N SER A 86 -15.08 -12.79 4.02
CA SER A 86 -15.88 -12.70 5.24
C SER A 86 -15.02 -12.53 6.49
N GLY A 87 -15.53 -11.83 7.50
CA GLY A 87 -14.84 -11.63 8.79
C GLY A 87 -14.11 -10.29 8.93
N LEU A 88 -14.25 -9.37 7.97
CA LEU A 88 -13.59 -8.06 8.02
C LEU A 88 -14.20 -7.17 9.10
N VAL A 89 -13.39 -6.47 9.90
CA VAL A 89 -13.88 -5.68 11.05
C VAL A 89 -13.74 -4.18 10.78
N ILE A 90 -14.70 -3.40 11.25
CA ILE A 90 -14.70 -1.93 11.15
C ILE A 90 -13.60 -1.34 12.05
N SER A 91 -12.75 -0.48 11.49
CA SER A 91 -11.53 0.10 12.10
C SER A 91 -11.76 1.32 12.98
N ASN A 92 -12.92 1.96 12.87
CA ASN A 92 -13.20 3.20 13.60
C ASN A 92 -14.59 3.19 14.24
N GLY A 93 -15.20 2.01 14.35
CA GLY A 93 -16.47 1.79 15.02
C GLY A 93 -16.27 1.28 16.45
N GLN A 94 -17.28 1.48 17.31
CA GLN A 94 -17.33 0.84 18.63
C GLN A 94 -17.71 -0.66 18.56
N SER A 95 -18.15 -1.13 17.40
CA SER A 95 -18.61 -2.51 17.21
C SER A 95 -17.58 -3.34 16.46
N GLN A 96 -17.21 -4.50 17.02
CA GLN A 96 -16.47 -5.57 16.34
C GLN A 96 -17.34 -6.32 15.30
N ASN A 97 -18.24 -5.61 14.62
CA ASN A 97 -19.13 -6.22 13.65
C ASN A 97 -18.30 -6.68 12.45
N ALA A 98 -18.34 -7.98 12.20
CA ALA A 98 -17.77 -8.58 11.01
C ALA A 98 -18.65 -8.24 9.81
N VAL A 99 -18.03 -7.68 8.77
CA VAL A 99 -18.60 -7.39 7.47
C VAL A 99 -18.09 -8.46 6.49
N SER A 100 -18.96 -8.86 5.57
CA SER A 100 -18.65 -9.84 4.54
C SER A 100 -19.16 -9.32 3.20
N PHE A 101 -18.44 -9.63 2.12
CA PHE A 101 -18.77 -9.26 0.76
C PHE A 101 -18.80 -10.52 -0.09
N THR A 102 -19.91 -10.75 -0.79
CA THR A 102 -20.05 -11.89 -1.70
C THR A 102 -19.44 -11.57 -3.07
N LYS A 103 -19.18 -12.62 -3.86
CA LYS A 103 -18.67 -12.50 -5.23
C LYS A 103 -19.41 -11.46 -6.09
N ASP A 104 -20.73 -11.39 -5.96
CA ASP A 104 -21.59 -10.49 -6.74
C ASP A 104 -21.31 -8.98 -6.52
N HIS A 105 -20.50 -8.65 -5.51
CA HIS A 105 -20.13 -7.29 -5.16
C HIS A 105 -18.64 -7.00 -5.32
N ILE A 106 -17.90 -7.94 -5.93
CA ILE A 106 -16.45 -7.86 -6.13
C ILE A 106 -16.14 -7.83 -7.62
N TYR A 107 -15.56 -6.71 -8.04
CA TYR A 107 -15.33 -6.37 -9.43
C TYR A 107 -13.85 -6.30 -9.76
N SER A 108 -13.50 -6.66 -11.00
CA SER A 108 -12.20 -6.41 -11.61
C SER A 108 -12.40 -6.07 -13.08
N THR A 109 -11.36 -5.57 -13.75
CA THR A 109 -11.42 -5.44 -15.21
C THR A 109 -11.24 -6.82 -15.86
N PRO A 110 -11.74 -7.02 -17.10
CA PRO A 110 -11.51 -8.25 -17.86
C PRO A 110 -10.03 -8.49 -18.23
N THR A 111 -9.20 -7.44 -18.23
CA THR A 111 -7.78 -7.49 -18.58
C THR A 111 -6.96 -7.59 -17.28
N PRO A 112 -6.38 -8.75 -16.92
CA PRO A 112 -5.70 -8.94 -15.64
C PRO A 112 -4.61 -7.91 -15.35
N GLU A 113 -3.87 -7.47 -16.35
CA GLU A 113 -2.80 -6.48 -16.25
C GLU A 113 -3.30 -5.11 -15.79
N GLU A 114 -4.57 -4.78 -16.04
CA GLU A 114 -5.21 -3.54 -15.59
C GLU A 114 -5.59 -3.56 -14.10
N ASN A 115 -5.58 -4.74 -13.48
CA ASN A 115 -5.83 -4.91 -12.05
C ASN A 115 -4.53 -5.08 -11.26
N GLN A 116 -3.38 -5.06 -11.95
CA GLN A 116 -2.07 -5.19 -11.33
C GLN A 116 -1.51 -3.83 -10.91
N TYR A 117 -0.94 -3.79 -9.72
CA TYR A 117 -0.27 -2.62 -9.16
C TYR A 117 1.20 -2.93 -8.92
N TYR A 118 2.06 -2.15 -9.57
CA TYR A 118 3.52 -2.32 -9.57
C TYR A 118 3.98 -3.76 -9.83
N ASP A 119 3.23 -4.51 -10.64
CA ASP A 119 3.45 -5.94 -10.95
C ASP A 119 3.47 -6.89 -9.74
N ARG A 120 3.06 -6.41 -8.55
CA ARG A 120 3.16 -7.15 -7.28
C ARG A 120 1.82 -7.43 -6.63
N TYR A 121 0.81 -6.62 -6.90
CA TYR A 121 -0.51 -6.77 -6.27
C TYR A 121 -1.61 -6.86 -7.30
N PHE A 122 -2.57 -7.74 -7.07
CA PHE A 122 -3.82 -7.79 -7.81
C PHE A 122 -4.93 -7.18 -6.95
N GLY A 123 -5.62 -6.16 -7.46
CA GLY A 123 -6.70 -5.52 -6.73
C GLY A 123 -8.09 -5.78 -7.28
N TYR A 124 -9.04 -5.83 -6.36
CA TYR A 124 -10.46 -5.99 -6.63
C TYR A 124 -11.25 -4.84 -6.00
N ILE A 125 -12.25 -4.34 -6.70
CA ILE A 125 -13.15 -3.29 -6.22
C ILE A 125 -14.33 -3.93 -5.49
N ILE A 126 -14.57 -3.49 -4.26
CA ILE A 126 -15.78 -3.83 -3.50
C ILE A 126 -16.80 -2.73 -3.72
N SER A 127 -18.02 -3.10 -4.12
CA SER A 127 -19.16 -2.18 -4.19
C SER A 127 -20.45 -2.92 -3.80
N GLU A 128 -20.84 -2.78 -2.52
CA GLU A 128 -22.03 -3.41 -1.95
C GLU A 128 -22.86 -2.37 -1.18
N GLY A 129 -23.96 -1.92 -1.78
CA GLY A 129 -24.85 -0.93 -1.18
C GLY A 129 -24.14 0.39 -0.85
N ALA A 130 -23.82 0.59 0.43
CA ALA A 130 -23.10 1.77 0.91
C ALA A 130 -21.58 1.58 1.00
N TRP A 131 -21.09 0.33 0.98
CA TRP A 131 -19.68 0.00 1.10
C TRP A 131 -18.98 0.08 -0.26
N VAL A 132 -17.90 0.84 -0.32
CA VAL A 132 -17.11 1.07 -1.53
C VAL A 132 -15.63 1.13 -1.19
N GLY A 133 -14.81 0.41 -1.94
CA GLY A 133 -13.37 0.41 -1.76
C GLY A 133 -12.66 -0.69 -2.53
N GLU A 134 -11.55 -1.17 -1.98
CA GLU A 134 -10.70 -2.17 -2.62
C GLU A 134 -10.11 -3.17 -1.63
N ILE A 135 -9.78 -4.34 -2.16
CA ILE A 135 -8.99 -5.38 -1.51
C ILE A 135 -7.90 -5.85 -2.46
N HIS A 136 -6.69 -5.99 -1.94
CA HIS A 136 -5.49 -6.35 -2.69
C HIS A 136 -4.88 -7.62 -2.18
N PHE A 137 -4.33 -8.39 -3.11
CA PHE A 137 -3.62 -9.61 -2.83
C PHE A 137 -2.26 -9.63 -3.51
N PRO A 138 -1.27 -10.32 -2.92
CA PRO A 138 0.01 -10.53 -3.56
C PRO A 138 -0.15 -11.33 -4.86
N THR A 139 0.64 -10.98 -5.88
CA THR A 139 0.67 -11.68 -7.16
C THR A 139 1.50 -12.96 -7.07
N TYR A 140 2.61 -12.92 -6.33
CA TYR A 140 3.58 -14.00 -6.19
C TYR A 140 3.27 -14.87 -4.96
N ASP A 141 3.52 -16.18 -5.07
CA ASP A 141 3.17 -17.16 -4.03
C ASP A 141 4.05 -17.06 -2.76
N ASP A 142 5.23 -16.44 -2.87
CA ASP A 142 6.15 -16.20 -1.75
C ASP A 142 5.80 -14.93 -0.95
N GLU A 143 4.89 -14.10 -1.47
CA GLU A 143 4.33 -12.95 -0.77
C GLU A 143 3.02 -13.34 -0.08
N THR A 144 2.83 -12.91 1.16
CA THR A 144 1.72 -13.41 1.99
C THR A 144 0.79 -12.30 2.46
N VAL A 145 1.20 -11.05 2.30
CA VAL A 145 0.52 -9.87 2.82
C VAL A 145 -0.26 -9.16 1.71
N GLY A 146 -1.54 -8.92 1.96
CA GLY A 146 -2.42 -8.07 1.19
C GLY A 146 -2.94 -6.91 2.03
N TYR A 147 -3.89 -6.15 1.47
CA TYR A 147 -4.45 -4.98 2.12
C TYR A 147 -5.93 -4.78 1.80
N VAL A 148 -6.66 -4.14 2.71
CA VAL A 148 -8.07 -3.80 2.56
C VAL A 148 -8.28 -2.32 2.89
N TYR A 149 -9.04 -1.62 2.06
CA TYR A 149 -9.60 -0.30 2.37
C TYR A 149 -11.00 -0.17 1.78
N VAL A 150 -12.01 -0.18 2.64
CA VAL A 150 -13.42 -0.05 2.28
C VAL A 150 -14.08 0.98 3.18
N THR A 151 -14.84 1.89 2.57
CA THR A 151 -15.55 2.96 3.29
C THR A 151 -17.04 2.80 3.12
N ASN A 152 -17.80 3.15 4.14
CA ASN A 152 -19.24 3.30 4.02
C ASN A 152 -19.55 4.74 3.62
N LYS A 153 -20.18 4.95 2.45
CA LYS A 153 -20.47 6.30 1.94
C LYS A 153 -21.56 7.06 2.71
N ASN A 154 -22.34 6.34 3.52
CA ASN A 154 -23.45 6.91 4.29
C ASN A 154 -23.08 7.19 5.76
N THR A 155 -22.01 6.57 6.25
CA THR A 155 -21.54 6.71 7.64
C THR A 155 -20.07 7.14 7.64
N SER A 156 -19.47 7.27 8.83
CA SER A 156 -18.02 7.47 8.94
C SER A 156 -17.26 6.15 9.04
N GLU A 157 -17.92 4.99 8.89
CA GLU A 157 -17.30 3.68 9.10
C GLU A 157 -16.28 3.34 8.00
N ILE A 158 -15.16 2.77 8.42
CA ILE A 158 -14.06 2.37 7.55
C ILE A 158 -13.59 0.98 7.96
N ILE A 159 -13.34 0.10 6.98
CA ILE A 159 -12.62 -1.15 7.12
C ILE A 159 -11.26 -0.93 6.46
N ILE A 160 -10.20 -0.86 7.25
CA ILE A 160 -8.84 -0.63 6.80
C ILE A 160 -7.87 -1.51 7.57
N GLY A 161 -6.96 -2.17 6.86
CA GLY A 161 -5.95 -3.00 7.50
C GLY A 161 -5.22 -3.92 6.55
N MET A 162 -4.33 -4.72 7.12
CA MET A 162 -3.54 -5.70 6.37
C MET A 162 -4.17 -7.08 6.50
N ILE A 163 -4.09 -7.87 5.43
CA ILE A 163 -4.47 -9.28 5.47
C ILE A 163 -3.24 -10.14 5.26
N ASN A 164 -3.15 -11.29 5.91
CA ASN A 164 -2.01 -12.18 5.78
C ASN A 164 -2.44 -13.64 5.69
N LYS A 165 -1.97 -14.35 4.66
CA LYS A 165 -2.21 -15.79 4.43
C LYS A 165 -1.37 -16.67 5.35
N ASP A 166 -0.15 -16.22 5.68
CA ASP A 166 0.78 -16.92 6.55
C ASP A 166 0.87 -16.20 7.90
N ALA A 167 -0.02 -16.58 8.81
CA ALA A 167 -0.02 -16.09 10.18
C ALA A 167 0.83 -16.96 11.11
N SER A 168 1.89 -17.61 10.60
CA SER A 168 2.98 -18.03 11.47
C SER A 168 3.44 -16.85 12.33
N VAL A 169 3.94 -17.15 13.53
CA VAL A 169 4.35 -16.10 14.49
C VAL A 169 5.48 -15.30 13.85
N LYS A 170 5.16 -14.14 13.27
CA LYS A 170 6.16 -13.15 12.89
C LYS A 170 6.66 -12.51 14.19
N ASP A 171 7.96 -12.64 14.46
CA ASP A 171 8.61 -12.11 15.66
C ASP A 171 8.48 -10.57 15.77
N GLY A 172 8.16 -9.90 14.66
CA GLY A 172 7.97 -8.45 14.60
C GLY A 172 9.25 -7.68 14.90
N ILE A 173 9.09 -6.51 15.52
CA ILE A 173 10.23 -5.69 15.99
C ILE A 173 10.73 -6.23 17.33
N ASP A 174 12.03 -6.50 17.42
CA ASP A 174 12.70 -6.99 18.63
C ASP A 174 12.42 -6.07 19.82
N ASN A 175 11.68 -6.61 20.78
CA ASN A 175 11.11 -5.89 21.92
C ASN A 175 12.17 -5.26 22.83
N ASP A 176 13.36 -5.83 22.88
CA ASP A 176 14.39 -5.42 23.85
C ASP A 176 15.30 -4.32 23.32
N LYS A 177 15.16 -3.93 22.04
CA LYS A 177 16.17 -3.10 21.37
C LYS A 177 15.65 -1.84 20.67
N PHE A 178 14.44 -1.86 20.12
CA PHE A 178 13.94 -0.75 19.29
C PHE A 178 12.76 0.02 19.91
N TYR A 179 12.28 -0.38 21.09
CA TYR A 179 11.09 0.24 21.68
C TYR A 179 11.38 1.59 22.31
N GLY A 180 10.48 2.54 22.09
CA GLY A 180 10.65 3.89 22.55
C GLY A 180 9.86 4.92 21.75
N THR A 181 10.03 6.17 22.14
CA THR A 181 9.52 7.34 21.41
C THR A 181 10.71 8.12 20.86
N TYR A 182 10.74 8.30 19.56
CA TYR A 182 11.79 9.00 18.84
C TYR A 182 11.19 10.26 18.22
N ILE A 183 11.79 11.42 18.52
CA ILE A 183 11.31 12.72 18.06
C ILE A 183 12.42 13.37 17.25
N VAL A 184 12.07 13.82 16.05
CA VAL A 184 12.93 14.60 15.18
C VAL A 184 12.22 15.91 14.88
N ASN A 185 12.86 17.03 15.21
CA ASN A 185 12.40 18.36 14.87
C ASN A 185 13.20 18.85 13.66
N ASP A 186 12.54 19.01 12.52
CA ASP A 186 13.17 19.42 11.26
C ASP A 186 12.32 20.50 10.59
N ASN A 187 12.91 21.66 10.30
CA ASN A 187 12.24 22.81 9.68
C ASN A 187 10.90 23.22 10.33
N GLY A 188 10.83 23.17 11.67
CA GLY A 188 9.63 23.52 12.43
C GLY A 188 8.50 22.48 12.37
N LYS A 189 8.76 21.29 11.80
CA LYS A 189 7.86 20.15 11.85
C LYS A 189 8.37 19.13 12.88
N GLU A 190 7.53 18.80 13.84
CA GLU A 190 7.79 17.70 14.76
C GLU A 190 7.37 16.39 14.09
N ARG A 191 8.33 15.48 13.91
CA ARG A 191 8.08 14.11 13.48
C ARG A 191 8.31 13.19 14.67
N LYS A 192 7.32 12.36 14.98
CA LYS A 192 7.35 11.45 16.12
C LYS A 192 7.08 10.03 15.67
N LEU A 193 7.97 9.12 16.02
CA LEU A 193 7.82 7.69 15.87
C LEU A 193 7.70 7.04 17.26
N GLU A 194 6.59 6.37 17.50
CA GLU A 194 6.38 5.52 18.69
C GLU A 194 6.47 4.06 18.29
N ILE A 195 7.43 3.33 18.85
CA ILE A 195 7.61 1.89 18.65
C ILE A 195 7.23 1.18 19.95
N LYS A 196 6.17 0.38 19.92
CA LYS A 196 5.67 -0.42 21.03
C LYS A 196 5.64 -1.90 20.63
N VAL A 197 5.45 -2.78 21.62
CA VAL A 197 5.20 -4.24 21.44
C VAL A 197 4.26 -4.52 20.29
N ASP A 198 3.21 -3.72 20.32
CA ASP A 198 1.98 -3.93 19.62
C ASP A 198 2.01 -3.19 18.29
N PHE A 199 2.23 -1.88 18.33
CA PHE A 199 2.18 -1.04 17.14
C PHE A 199 3.41 -0.18 17.01
N LEU A 200 3.63 0.21 15.77
CA LEU A 200 4.45 1.34 15.44
C LEU A 200 3.58 2.45 14.84
N THR A 201 3.71 3.66 15.38
CA THR A 201 2.90 4.82 15.01
C THR A 201 3.80 5.98 14.61
N TYR A 202 3.58 6.55 13.42
CA TYR A 202 4.22 7.79 12.99
C TYR A 202 3.21 8.93 12.96
N SER A 203 3.66 10.08 13.46
CA SER A 203 2.87 11.31 13.51
C SER A 203 3.71 12.52 13.12
N GLU A 204 3.04 13.51 12.54
CA GLU A 204 3.60 14.82 12.24
C GLU A 204 2.77 15.90 12.93
N ASN A 205 3.42 16.78 13.71
CA ASN A 205 2.77 17.88 14.45
C ASN A 205 1.55 17.44 15.27
N GLY A 206 1.64 16.26 15.91
CA GLY A 206 0.56 15.68 16.71
C GLY A 206 -0.53 14.93 15.94
N GLU A 207 -0.47 14.89 14.60
CA GLU A 207 -1.43 14.17 13.76
C GLU A 207 -0.85 12.80 13.36
N VAL A 208 -1.56 11.71 13.68
CA VAL A 208 -1.18 10.35 13.28
C VAL A 208 -1.33 10.20 11.77
N LYS A 209 -0.24 9.88 11.07
CA LYS A 209 -0.25 9.64 9.62
C LYS A 209 -0.33 8.17 9.27
N VAL A 210 0.30 7.30 10.06
CA VAL A 210 0.18 5.86 9.89
C VAL A 210 0.42 5.13 11.22
N LYS A 211 -0.31 4.01 11.38
CA LYS A 211 -0.17 3.07 12.48
C LYS A 211 -0.17 1.66 11.90
N VAL A 212 0.88 0.89 12.20
CA VAL A 212 1.09 -0.44 11.63
C VAL A 212 1.37 -1.43 12.77
N PRO A 213 0.72 -2.61 12.80
CA PRO A 213 1.09 -3.68 13.74
C PRO A 213 2.57 -4.05 13.62
N SER A 214 3.27 -4.14 14.74
CA SER A 214 4.72 -4.40 14.79
C SER A 214 5.13 -5.69 14.06
N LYS A 215 4.22 -6.66 13.99
CA LYS A 215 4.40 -7.97 13.34
C LYS A 215 4.59 -7.89 11.81
N PHE A 216 4.26 -6.77 11.17
CA PHE A 216 4.51 -6.57 9.74
C PHE A 216 5.89 -5.98 9.44
N PHE A 217 6.64 -5.62 10.48
CA PHE A 217 8.02 -5.20 10.31
C PHE A 217 8.93 -6.41 10.35
N THR A 218 9.70 -6.58 9.29
CA THR A 218 10.69 -7.63 9.17
C THR A 218 12.07 -7.00 9.30
N GLY A 219 12.95 -7.70 10.02
CA GLY A 219 14.34 -7.29 10.16
C GLY A 219 15.03 -7.26 8.79
N MET A 220 15.65 -6.13 8.47
CA MET A 220 16.49 -5.98 7.29
C MET A 220 17.95 -5.81 7.70
N VAL A 221 18.82 -6.51 6.99
CA VAL A 221 20.28 -6.36 7.08
C VAL A 221 20.80 -6.02 5.70
N GLY A 222 21.38 -4.83 5.55
CA GLY A 222 22.17 -4.44 4.40
C GLY A 222 23.63 -4.24 4.78
N ASP A 223 24.47 -3.98 3.78
CA ASP A 223 25.93 -3.83 3.96
C ASP A 223 26.29 -2.75 5.00
N ASN A 224 25.48 -1.70 5.12
CA ASN A 224 25.70 -0.57 6.02
C ASN A 224 24.50 -0.22 6.91
N PHE A 225 23.49 -1.09 7.00
CA PHE A 225 22.32 -0.83 7.83
C PHE A 225 21.71 -2.08 8.45
N LYS A 226 21.17 -1.90 9.67
CA LYS A 226 20.34 -2.89 10.37
C LYS A 226 19.12 -2.19 10.89
N GLY A 227 17.96 -2.70 10.54
CA GLY A 227 16.72 -2.02 10.82
C GLY A 227 15.51 -2.87 10.56
N TYR A 228 14.37 -2.21 10.51
CA TYR A 228 13.08 -2.82 10.28
C TYR A 228 12.40 -2.10 9.14
N SER A 229 11.82 -2.86 8.23
CA SER A 229 10.93 -2.31 7.21
C SER A 229 9.69 -3.17 7.14
N VAL A 230 8.61 -2.59 6.62
CA VAL A 230 7.55 -3.41 6.06
C VAL A 230 8.08 -3.94 4.73
N LEU A 231 8.65 -5.14 4.77
CA LEU A 231 9.43 -5.74 3.67
C LEU A 231 8.55 -6.22 2.50
N GLU A 232 7.23 -6.21 2.66
CA GLU A 232 6.26 -6.72 1.70
C GLU A 232 5.33 -5.59 1.21
N GLY A 233 5.84 -4.83 0.24
CA GLY A 233 5.13 -4.21 -0.89
C GLY A 233 3.84 -3.40 -0.67
N ILE A 234 3.59 -2.80 0.47
CA ILE A 234 2.35 -2.00 0.61
C ILE A 234 2.29 -0.85 -0.43
N LEU A 235 1.18 -0.81 -1.19
CA LEU A 235 0.71 0.35 -1.98
C LEU A 235 0.30 1.55 -1.10
N TYR A 236 0.61 1.48 0.19
CA TYR A 236 0.08 2.30 1.26
C TYR A 236 1.20 2.77 2.15
N SER A 237 0.94 3.86 2.87
CA SER A 237 1.98 4.53 3.61
C SER A 237 2.71 3.59 4.56
N GLY A 238 4.04 3.59 4.48
CA GLY A 238 4.92 2.68 5.20
C GLY A 238 5.93 3.45 6.04
N ILE A 239 6.60 2.74 6.93
CA ILE A 239 7.71 3.29 7.72
C ILE A 239 8.92 2.39 7.55
N TRP A 240 10.04 3.01 7.25
CA TRP A 240 11.35 2.38 7.31
C TRP A 240 12.11 2.87 8.53
N ILE A 241 12.72 1.94 9.24
CA ILE A 241 13.48 2.19 10.46
C ILE A 241 14.89 1.65 10.26
N ASN A 242 15.87 2.44 10.67
CA ASN A 242 17.25 2.04 10.68
C ASN A 242 17.96 2.47 11.97
N SER A 243 18.80 1.57 12.49
CA SER A 243 19.72 1.90 13.57
C SER A 243 20.78 2.91 13.12
N ASP A 244 21.20 3.77 14.03
CA ASP A 244 22.19 4.81 13.79
C ASP A 244 23.64 4.31 13.66
N ASN A 245 23.89 3.07 14.04
CA ASN A 245 25.21 2.48 14.18
C ASN A 245 25.38 1.15 13.44
N ASN A 246 24.43 0.79 12.57
CA ASN A 246 24.41 -0.51 11.87
C ASN A 246 24.46 -1.70 12.85
N THR A 247 23.80 -1.57 14.01
CA THR A 247 23.65 -2.65 14.99
C THR A 247 22.18 -2.87 15.31
N TRP A 248 21.84 -4.03 15.85
CA TRP A 248 20.47 -4.27 16.33
C TRP A 248 20.15 -3.46 17.60
N THR A 249 21.04 -2.60 18.10
CA THR A 249 20.84 -1.81 19.30
C THR A 249 21.15 -0.34 19.01
N PRO A 250 20.14 0.51 18.75
CA PRO A 250 20.34 1.92 18.47
C PRO A 250 20.99 2.60 19.68
N SER A 251 22.15 3.22 19.48
CA SER A 251 23.00 3.69 20.59
C SER A 251 22.89 5.19 20.86
N LYS A 252 22.51 5.98 19.86
CA LYS A 252 22.43 7.46 19.93
C LYS A 252 21.23 8.05 19.18
N GLY A 253 20.41 7.23 18.53
CA GLY A 253 19.24 7.68 17.79
C GLY A 253 18.69 6.59 16.89
N LEU A 254 17.54 6.85 16.30
CA LEU A 254 16.90 5.99 15.32
C LEU A 254 16.64 6.81 14.07
N TYR A 255 17.08 6.33 12.92
CA TYR A 255 16.68 6.91 11.65
C TYR A 255 15.35 6.30 11.24
N PHE A 256 14.39 7.14 10.88
CA PHE A 256 13.13 6.68 10.35
C PHE A 256 12.64 7.55 9.21
N GLU A 257 12.05 6.90 8.21
CA GLU A 257 11.46 7.53 7.05
C GLU A 257 10.01 7.08 6.91
N TYR A 258 9.11 8.04 6.74
CA TYR A 258 7.71 7.78 6.41
C TYR A 258 7.55 7.91 4.89
N TYR A 259 7.14 6.83 4.24
CA TYR A 259 6.78 6.85 2.84
C TYR A 259 5.28 7.09 2.72
N ASP A 260 4.87 8.31 2.33
CA ASP A 260 3.49 8.55 1.91
C ASP A 260 3.37 8.14 0.46
N TYR A 261 2.56 7.10 0.18
CA TYR A 261 2.25 6.77 -1.22
C TYR A 261 1.39 7.84 -1.90
N ASN A 262 1.01 8.92 -1.19
CA ASN A 262 0.42 10.18 -1.66
C ASN A 262 -0.71 10.04 -2.68
N ASN A 263 -1.37 8.89 -2.70
CA ASN A 263 -2.43 8.57 -3.64
C ASN A 263 -3.66 8.11 -2.86
N LYS A 264 -4.84 8.42 -3.39
CA LYS A 264 -6.14 7.97 -2.91
C LYS A 264 -6.83 7.28 -4.08
N LEU A 265 -7.38 6.10 -3.85
CA LEU A 265 -8.27 5.48 -4.82
C LEU A 265 -9.58 6.27 -4.89
N GLU A 266 -9.91 6.76 -6.08
CA GLU A 266 -11.22 7.30 -6.41
C GLU A 266 -11.96 6.30 -7.31
N ILE A 267 -13.10 5.81 -6.81
CA ILE A 267 -13.99 4.91 -7.55
C ILE A 267 -15.20 5.70 -8.00
N GLN A 268 -15.46 5.69 -9.31
CA GLN A 268 -16.69 6.22 -9.88
C GLN A 268 -17.70 5.07 -10.05
N LEU A 269 -18.92 5.26 -9.56
CA LEU A 269 -19.99 4.26 -9.62
C LEU A 269 -21.15 4.75 -10.47
N LYS A 270 -21.88 3.79 -11.07
CA LYS A 270 -23.23 4.02 -11.59
C LYS A 270 -24.24 4.19 -10.45
N GLU A 271 -25.46 4.59 -10.81
CA GLU A 271 -26.60 4.61 -9.88
C GLU A 271 -26.89 3.23 -9.28
N ASP A 272 -26.68 2.16 -10.04
CA ASP A 272 -26.86 0.76 -9.58
C ASP A 272 -25.70 0.24 -8.72
N GLY A 273 -24.67 1.06 -8.46
CA GLY A 273 -23.49 0.68 -7.68
C GLY A 273 -22.38 -0.02 -8.47
N THR A 274 -22.56 -0.29 -9.76
CA THR A 274 -21.51 -0.90 -10.60
C THR A 274 -20.34 0.07 -10.79
N PRO A 275 -19.07 -0.35 -10.60
CA PRO A 275 -17.91 0.48 -10.88
C PRO A 275 -17.78 0.84 -12.37
N ILE A 276 -17.54 2.13 -12.62
CA ILE A 276 -17.26 2.70 -13.94
C ILE A 276 -15.75 2.77 -14.16
N SER A 277 -15.04 3.34 -13.19
CA SER A 277 -13.59 3.50 -13.20
C SER A 277 -13.05 3.55 -11.77
N ALA A 278 -11.81 3.13 -11.58
CA ALA A 278 -11.08 3.32 -10.33
C ALA A 278 -9.70 3.90 -10.64
N LYS A 279 -9.33 4.99 -9.99
CA LYS A 279 -8.08 5.70 -10.27
C LYS A 279 -7.42 6.14 -8.97
N TYR A 280 -6.16 5.80 -8.80
CA TYR A 280 -5.33 6.43 -7.79
C TYR A 280 -5.00 7.84 -8.24
N ASN A 281 -5.53 8.82 -7.53
CA ASN A 281 -5.21 10.22 -7.73
C ASN A 281 -4.29 10.68 -6.61
N LYS A 282 -3.30 11.49 -6.96
CA LYS A 282 -2.43 12.13 -5.97
C LYS A 282 -3.32 12.89 -4.99
N LYS A 283 -3.15 12.68 -3.68
CA LYS A 283 -3.88 13.43 -2.66
C LYS A 283 -3.58 14.91 -2.92
N THR A 284 -4.62 15.75 -2.94
CA THR A 284 -4.47 17.20 -3.13
C THR A 284 -3.72 17.88 -1.98
N THR A 285 -3.41 17.15 -0.91
CA THR A 285 -2.39 17.51 0.07
C THR A 285 -0.99 17.35 -0.53
N THR A 286 -0.52 18.41 -1.18
CA THR A 286 0.85 18.52 -1.65
C THR A 286 1.82 18.57 -0.47
N ILE A 287 2.33 17.42 -0.03
CA ILE A 287 3.72 17.35 0.41
C ILE A 287 4.48 16.80 -0.81
N SER A 288 5.06 17.70 -1.62
CA SER A 288 5.83 17.26 -2.78
C SER A 288 7.14 16.61 -2.31
N PRO A 289 7.53 15.46 -2.88
CA PRO A 289 8.87 14.90 -2.72
C PRO A 289 9.99 15.89 -3.09
N ASP A 290 9.69 16.89 -3.92
CA ASP A 290 10.65 17.93 -4.30
C ASP A 290 11.03 18.88 -3.15
N ASN A 291 10.35 18.79 -1.99
CA ASN A 291 10.76 19.46 -0.75
C ASN A 291 11.66 18.57 0.15
N LEU A 292 12.06 17.39 -0.32
CA LEU A 292 12.96 16.44 0.36
C LEU A 292 14.25 16.25 -0.44
N LEU A 293 14.88 17.34 -0.87
CA LEU A 293 16.29 17.31 -1.24
C LEU A 293 17.13 17.70 -0.02
N TYR A 294 17.51 16.68 0.75
CA TYR A 294 18.58 16.78 1.72
C TYR A 294 19.87 17.21 1.01
N THR A 295 20.39 18.39 1.35
CA THR A 295 21.78 18.73 1.10
C THR A 295 22.38 19.29 2.39
N LYS A 296 23.62 18.85 2.64
CA LYS A 296 24.44 18.95 3.86
C LYS A 296 24.29 20.19 4.73
#